data_AF-A0A351TXR9-F1
#
_entry.id   AF-A0A351TXR9-F1
#
_cell.length_a   1.000
_cell.length_b   1.000
_cell.length_c   1.000
_cell.angle_alpha   90.00
_cell.angle_beta   90.00
_cell.angle_gamma   90.00
#
_symmetry.space_group_name_H-M   'P 1'
#
loop_
_entity.id
_entity.type
_entity.pdbx_description
1 polymer ?
#
loop_
_entity_poly.entity_id
_entity_poly.type
_entity_poly.pdbx_seq_one_letter_code
_entity_poly.pdbx_strand_id
1 'polypeptide(L)'
;MNGNNISGVNKLTVTTIDPEYTFDGKKYATYVASFAGGVKEETTGKIKLATYNKQQTDYEYTIDFDKIDEGSDLWLWRKVIDFSKDNIEVLATPYGELAMIAYQIEGNKIIFKSDKAVEISYRLTGRRNDWRDWPTQLGK
;
A
#
# COMPACT_ATOMS: atom_id res chain seq x y z
N MET A 1 29.55 4.21 21.13
CA MET A 1 28.13 3.96 21.45
C MET A 1 27.48 3.40 20.19
N ASN A 2 27.21 2.10 20.11
CA ASN A 2 26.74 1.43 18.88
C ASN A 2 25.49 0.57 19.17
N GLY A 3 24.35 1.20 19.42
CA GLY A 3 23.08 0.48 19.54
C GLY A 3 21.98 1.30 20.20
N ASN A 4 21.36 2.21 19.46
CA ASN A 4 20.21 2.99 19.93
C ASN A 4 18.90 2.27 19.56
N ASN A 5 18.75 1.03 20.01
CA ASN A 5 17.53 0.25 19.76
C ASN A 5 16.48 0.60 20.81
N ILE A 6 15.28 0.97 20.37
CA ILE A 6 14.09 1.02 21.23
C ILE A 6 13.43 -0.37 21.13
N SER A 7 13.43 -1.12 22.23
CA SER A 7 12.84 -2.47 22.30
C SER A 7 11.89 -2.59 23.49
N GLY A 8 10.92 -3.52 23.42
CA GLY A 8 9.99 -3.81 24.53
C GLY A 8 8.84 -2.80 24.72
N VAL A 9 8.56 -1.96 23.72
CA VAL A 9 7.43 -1.01 23.78
C VAL A 9 6.25 -1.51 22.97
N ASN A 10 5.03 -1.37 23.51
CA ASN A 10 3.80 -1.76 22.82
C ASN A 10 3.38 -0.72 21.75
N LYS A 11 3.67 0.56 22.00
CA LYS A 11 3.37 1.70 21.12
C LYS A 11 4.47 2.73 21.25
N LEU A 12 4.99 3.19 20.12
CA LEU A 12 5.93 4.30 20.05
C LEU A 12 5.17 5.58 19.71
N THR A 13 5.26 6.60 20.55
CA THR A 13 4.71 7.95 20.30
C THR A 13 5.86 8.94 20.32
N VAL A 14 6.07 9.60 19.19
CA VAL A 14 7.23 10.49 18.95
C VAL A 14 6.77 11.71 18.15
N THR A 15 7.49 12.82 18.30
CA THR A 15 7.19 14.07 17.58
C THR A 15 7.57 13.97 16.10
N THR A 16 8.73 13.37 15.82
CA THR A 16 9.29 13.24 14.47
C THR A 16 10.02 11.89 14.39
N ILE A 17 9.96 11.23 13.24
CA ILE A 17 10.82 10.09 12.92
C ILE A 17 11.70 10.53 11.75
N ASP A 18 12.99 10.64 12.01
CA ASP A 18 13.97 11.20 11.08
C ASP A 18 15.24 10.34 10.94
N PRO A 19 15.20 9.26 10.13
CA PRO A 19 16.38 8.44 9.89
C PRO A 19 17.54 9.27 9.31
N GLU A 20 18.73 9.12 9.91
CA GLU A 20 19.97 9.77 9.47
C GLU A 20 20.73 8.86 8.49
N TYR A 21 21.13 9.42 7.35
CA TYR A 21 22.03 8.81 6.39
C TYR A 21 23.36 9.56 6.38
N THR A 22 24.46 8.81 6.27
CA THR A 22 25.80 9.38 6.13
C THR A 22 26.42 8.94 4.81
N PHE A 23 26.79 9.91 3.98
CA PHE A 23 27.52 9.70 2.72
C PHE A 23 28.74 10.63 2.70
N ASP A 24 29.93 10.09 2.44
CA ASP A 24 31.19 10.86 2.37
C ASP A 24 31.41 11.81 3.56
N GLY A 25 31.06 11.36 4.76
CA GLY A 25 31.18 12.14 6.01
C GLY A 25 30.13 13.25 6.18
N LYS A 26 29.18 13.40 5.25
CA LYS A 26 28.04 14.33 5.36
C LYS A 26 26.80 13.60 5.85
N LYS A 27 26.05 14.25 6.75
CA LYS A 27 24.81 13.73 7.33
C LYS A 27 23.59 14.33 6.63
N TYR A 28 22.59 13.48 6.42
CA TYR A 28 21.32 13.83 5.78
C TYR A 28 20.19 13.22 6.61
N ALA A 29 19.15 14.01 6.91
CA ALA A 29 17.96 13.51 7.56
C ALA A 29 16.88 13.22 6.50
N THR A 30 16.17 12.12 6.69
CA THR A 30 14.88 11.87 6.01
C THR A 30 13.76 12.07 7.01
N TYR A 31 12.52 12.20 6.56
CA TYR A 31 11.35 12.27 7.45
C TYR A 31 10.29 11.33 6.93
N VAL A 32 9.66 10.56 7.81
CA VAL A 32 8.54 9.69 7.41
C VAL A 32 7.36 10.52 6.92
N ALA A 33 6.57 9.96 6.00
CA ALA A 33 5.36 10.63 5.53
C ALA A 33 4.30 10.69 6.63
N SER A 34 3.65 11.85 6.76
CA SER A 34 2.46 12.02 7.59
C SER A 34 1.21 11.91 6.72
N PHE A 35 0.19 11.19 7.18
CA PHE A 35 -1.09 11.03 6.50
C PHE A 35 -2.19 11.74 7.28
N ALA A 36 -2.84 12.71 6.63
CA ALA A 36 -4.07 13.29 7.15
C ALA A 36 -5.23 12.30 6.96
N GLY A 37 -6.15 12.22 7.94
CA GLY A 37 -7.31 11.33 7.85
C GLY A 37 -7.23 10.03 8.66
N GLY A 38 -6.30 9.93 9.61
CA GLY A 38 -6.11 8.76 10.48
C GLY A 38 -4.99 7.83 10.01
N VAL A 39 -4.91 6.64 10.61
CA VAL A 39 -3.84 5.67 10.32
C VAL A 39 -4.14 4.84 9.07
N LYS A 40 -3.18 4.83 8.14
CA LYS A 40 -3.22 4.07 6.89
C LYS A 40 -1.98 3.17 6.78
N GLU A 41 -2.09 2.07 6.03
CA GLU A 41 -0.97 1.20 5.67
C GLU A 41 -0.80 1.17 4.15
N GLU A 42 0.45 1.16 3.67
CA GLU A 42 0.76 1.14 2.25
C GLU A 42 1.59 -0.08 1.86
N THR A 43 1.33 -0.62 0.68
CA THR A 43 2.22 -1.57 0.03
C THR A 43 2.32 -1.25 -1.46
N THR A 44 3.44 -1.61 -2.07
CA THR A 44 3.69 -1.36 -3.50
C THR A 44 4.13 -2.64 -4.18
N GLY A 45 3.78 -2.77 -5.45
CA GLY A 45 4.22 -3.92 -6.23
C GLY A 45 4.19 -3.65 -7.73
N LYS A 46 4.52 -4.68 -8.49
CA LYS A 46 4.40 -4.71 -9.94
C LYS A 46 3.67 -5.97 -10.36
N ILE A 47 2.79 -5.85 -11.34
CA ILE A 47 2.04 -6.96 -11.93
C ILE A 47 1.98 -6.81 -13.44
N LYS A 48 1.79 -7.93 -14.12
CA LYS A 48 1.60 -7.97 -15.57
C LYS A 48 0.16 -8.38 -15.88
N LEU A 49 -0.60 -7.48 -16.48
CA LEU A 49 -1.94 -7.77 -17.01
C LEU A 49 -1.76 -8.42 -18.39
N ALA A 50 -1.82 -9.75 -18.44
CA ALA A 50 -1.61 -10.50 -19.69
C ALA A 50 -2.75 -11.49 -19.99
N THR A 51 -3.65 -11.72 -19.04
CA THR A 51 -4.79 -12.63 -19.22
C THR A 51 -5.93 -11.89 -19.88
N TYR A 52 -6.26 -12.25 -21.12
CA TYR A 52 -7.38 -11.66 -21.84
C TYR A 52 -8.72 -12.27 -21.37
N ASN A 53 -9.60 -11.43 -20.82
CA ASN A 53 -10.96 -11.78 -20.47
C ASN A 53 -11.88 -11.54 -21.67
N LYS A 54 -12.32 -12.63 -22.31
CA LYS A 54 -13.14 -12.55 -23.53
C LYS A 54 -14.53 -11.96 -23.28
N GLN A 55 -15.05 -12.05 -22.06
CA GLN A 55 -16.37 -11.57 -21.70
C GLN A 55 -16.41 -10.05 -21.49
N GLN A 56 -15.34 -9.48 -20.93
CA GLN A 56 -15.23 -8.04 -20.68
C GLN A 56 -14.33 -7.30 -21.67
N THR A 57 -13.70 -8.04 -22.59
CA THR A 57 -12.82 -7.54 -23.66
C THR A 57 -11.61 -6.73 -23.15
N ASP A 58 -11.12 -7.06 -21.96
CA ASP A 58 -9.98 -6.43 -21.29
C ASP A 58 -8.90 -7.45 -20.88
N TYR A 59 -7.74 -6.94 -20.48
CA TYR A 59 -6.66 -7.70 -19.88
C TYR A 59 -6.72 -7.56 -18.36
N GLU A 60 -6.64 -8.67 -17.64
CA GLU A 60 -6.84 -8.68 -16.19
C GLU A 60 -5.65 -9.25 -15.42
N TYR A 61 -5.50 -8.77 -14.19
CA TYR A 61 -4.75 -9.43 -13.14
C TYR A 61 -5.53 -9.32 -11.82
N THR A 62 -5.69 -10.43 -11.11
CA THR A 62 -6.41 -10.46 -9.84
C THR A 62 -5.44 -10.73 -8.70
N ILE A 63 -5.38 -9.81 -7.73
CA ILE A 63 -4.85 -10.10 -6.41
C ILE A 63 -5.96 -10.78 -5.61
N ASP A 64 -5.86 -12.09 -5.46
CA ASP A 64 -6.78 -12.92 -4.68
C ASP A 64 -6.19 -13.12 -3.27
N PHE A 65 -6.64 -12.33 -2.30
CA PHE A 65 -6.02 -12.32 -0.96
C PHE A 65 -6.27 -13.60 -0.16
N ASP A 66 -7.12 -14.51 -0.64
CA ASP A 66 -7.29 -15.86 -0.07
C ASP A 66 -6.17 -16.82 -0.50
N LYS A 67 -5.34 -16.45 -1.49
CA LYS A 67 -4.31 -17.31 -2.09
C LYS A 67 -2.89 -16.77 -1.97
N ILE A 68 -2.72 -15.62 -1.34
CA ILE A 68 -1.40 -15.02 -1.11
C ILE A 68 -0.66 -15.76 0.00
N ASP A 69 0.66 -15.85 -0.13
CA ASP A 69 1.51 -16.49 0.85
C ASP A 69 1.48 -15.75 2.19
N GLU A 70 1.30 -16.49 3.27
CA GLU A 70 1.37 -15.97 4.63
C GLU A 70 2.74 -15.34 4.90
N GLY A 71 2.74 -14.16 5.54
CA GLY A 71 3.95 -13.39 5.81
C GLY A 71 4.44 -12.51 4.65
N SER A 72 3.84 -12.60 3.46
CA SER A 72 4.14 -11.65 2.37
C SER A 72 3.65 -10.24 2.69
N ASP A 73 4.21 -9.23 2.01
CA ASP A 73 3.80 -7.83 2.19
C ASP A 73 2.30 -7.63 1.94
N LEU A 74 1.76 -8.24 0.88
CA LEU A 74 0.32 -8.20 0.57
C LEU A 74 -0.52 -8.90 1.64
N TRP A 75 -0.01 -9.98 2.23
CA TRP A 75 -0.70 -10.69 3.31
C TRP A 75 -0.78 -9.82 4.55
N LEU A 76 0.35 -9.25 4.97
CA LEU A 76 0.41 -8.38 6.15
C LEU A 76 -0.48 -7.17 5.94
N TRP A 77 -0.34 -6.49 4.80
CA TRP A 77 -1.17 -5.35 4.42
C TRP A 77 -2.64 -5.72 4.54
N ARG A 78 -3.09 -6.81 3.91
CA ARG A 78 -4.49 -7.23 3.98
C ARG A 78 -4.98 -7.52 5.40
N LYS A 79 -4.15 -8.11 6.26
CA LYS A 79 -4.53 -8.44 7.65
C LYS A 79 -4.80 -7.21 8.51
N VAL A 80 -4.12 -6.10 8.23
CA VAL A 80 -4.24 -4.89 9.04
C VAL A 80 -5.23 -3.87 8.48
N ILE A 81 -5.75 -4.06 7.27
CA ILE A 81 -6.66 -3.12 6.59
C ILE A 81 -8.16 -3.45 6.82
N ASP A 82 -8.96 -2.41 7.08
CA ASP A 82 -10.44 -2.42 7.06
C ASP A 82 -10.92 -2.55 5.61
N PHE A 83 -10.82 -3.78 5.07
CA PHE A 83 -10.88 -4.04 3.62
C PHE A 83 -12.28 -3.79 3.04
N SER A 84 -12.42 -2.67 2.34
CA SER A 84 -13.62 -2.32 1.58
C SER A 84 -13.26 -1.34 0.46
N LYS A 85 -14.15 -1.19 -0.53
CA LYS A 85 -13.97 -0.21 -1.61
C LYS A 85 -13.90 1.24 -1.11
N ASP A 86 -14.47 1.54 0.05
CA ASP A 86 -14.54 2.89 0.61
C ASP A 86 -13.29 3.23 1.46
N ASN A 87 -12.51 2.21 1.82
CA ASN A 87 -11.33 2.33 2.69
C ASN A 87 -10.01 2.09 1.97
N ILE A 88 -10.04 1.72 0.68
CA ILE A 88 -8.87 1.36 -0.11
C ILE A 88 -8.76 2.31 -1.28
N GLU A 89 -7.57 2.86 -1.45
CA GLU A 89 -7.15 3.68 -2.58
C GLU A 89 -6.09 2.89 -3.37
N VAL A 90 -6.25 2.83 -4.70
CA VAL A 90 -5.28 2.20 -5.60
C VAL A 90 -4.73 3.24 -6.55
N LEU A 91 -3.41 3.39 -6.55
CA LEU A 91 -2.67 4.14 -7.56
C LEU A 91 -1.91 3.15 -8.43
N ALA A 92 -2.21 3.12 -9.72
CA ALA A 92 -1.58 2.22 -10.68
C ALA A 92 -1.11 2.99 -11.91
N THR A 93 0.06 2.66 -12.42
CA THR A 93 0.62 3.32 -13.60
C THR A 93 1.29 2.30 -14.52
N PRO A 94 0.94 2.30 -15.82
CA PRO A 94 1.63 1.49 -16.83
C PRO A 94 3.13 1.76 -16.89
N TYR A 95 3.89 0.70 -17.15
CA TYR A 95 5.33 0.77 -17.41
C TYR A 95 5.60 0.72 -18.93
N GLY A 96 6.43 1.65 -19.41
CA GLY A 96 6.96 1.65 -20.78
C GLY A 96 6.01 2.20 -21.86
N GLU A 97 4.71 1.94 -21.78
CA GLU A 97 3.73 2.39 -22.77
C GLU A 97 2.41 2.87 -22.13
N LEU A 98 1.70 3.76 -22.81
CA LEU A 98 0.39 4.22 -22.36
C LEU A 98 -0.63 3.09 -22.42
N ALA A 99 -1.40 2.91 -21.35
CA ALA A 99 -2.55 2.00 -21.30
C ALA A 99 -3.60 2.60 -20.36
N MET A 100 -4.87 2.35 -20.65
CA MET A 100 -5.97 2.69 -19.73
C MET A 100 -5.98 1.65 -18.62
N ILE A 101 -5.90 2.08 -17.37
CA ILE A 101 -5.93 1.21 -16.20
C ILE A 101 -7.17 1.50 -15.37
N ALA A 102 -7.88 0.43 -15.00
CA ALA A 102 -8.96 0.46 -14.03
C ALA A 102 -8.74 -0.61 -12.96
N TYR A 103 -9.44 -0.49 -11.84
CA TYR A 103 -9.49 -1.53 -10.82
C TYR A 103 -10.89 -1.66 -10.23
N GLN A 104 -11.15 -2.83 -9.65
CA GLN A 104 -12.37 -3.13 -8.91
C GLN A 104 -12.02 -3.94 -7.66
N ILE A 105 -12.72 -3.64 -6.57
CA ILE A 105 -12.69 -4.47 -5.35
C ILE A 105 -13.95 -5.34 -5.35
N GLU A 106 -13.76 -6.65 -5.26
CA GLU A 106 -14.85 -7.63 -5.22
C GLU A 106 -14.51 -8.75 -4.24
N GLY A 107 -15.35 -8.95 -3.23
CA GLY A 107 -15.08 -9.91 -2.16
C GLY A 107 -13.74 -9.62 -1.48
N ASN A 108 -12.87 -10.63 -1.39
CA ASN A 108 -11.52 -10.51 -0.85
C ASN A 108 -10.45 -10.33 -1.95
N LYS A 109 -10.76 -9.56 -3.00
CA LYS A 109 -9.90 -9.42 -4.19
C LYS A 109 -9.81 -7.98 -4.67
N ILE A 110 -8.67 -7.66 -5.29
CA ILE A 110 -8.52 -6.48 -6.15
C ILE A 110 -8.25 -6.98 -7.56
N ILE A 111 -9.09 -6.57 -8.50
CA ILE A 111 -9.03 -6.94 -9.91
C ILE A 111 -8.56 -5.71 -10.68
N PHE A 112 -7.38 -5.79 -11.29
CA PHE A 112 -6.86 -4.77 -12.19
C PHE A 112 -7.24 -5.11 -13.62
N LYS A 113 -7.57 -4.07 -14.40
CA LYS A 113 -8.01 -4.16 -15.79
C LYS A 113 -7.23 -3.20 -16.66
N SER A 114 -6.98 -3.60 -17.90
CA SER A 114 -6.41 -2.74 -18.93
C SER A 114 -6.98 -3.03 -20.31
N ASP A 115 -6.98 -2.01 -21.16
CA ASP A 115 -7.35 -2.11 -22.58
C ASP A 115 -6.34 -2.92 -23.42
N LYS A 116 -5.12 -3.13 -22.91
CA LYS A 116 -4.10 -3.98 -23.56
C LYS A 116 -3.21 -4.71 -22.56
N ALA A 117 -2.45 -5.68 -23.04
CA ALA A 117 -1.46 -6.36 -22.22
C ALA A 117 -0.37 -5.37 -21.78
N VAL A 118 -0.12 -5.22 -20.48
CA VAL A 118 0.84 -4.24 -19.96
C VAL A 118 1.35 -4.62 -18.57
N GLU A 119 2.57 -4.19 -18.23
CA GLU A 119 3.04 -4.20 -16.84
C GLU A 119 2.63 -2.89 -16.15
N ILE A 120 2.15 -2.98 -14.91
CA ILE A 120 1.91 -1.81 -14.08
C ILE A 120 2.77 -1.86 -12.82
N SER A 121 3.12 -0.70 -12.30
CA SER A 121 3.43 -0.53 -10.88
C SER A 121 2.19 -0.05 -10.16
N TYR A 122 1.97 -0.52 -8.93
CA TYR A 122 0.86 -0.10 -8.09
C TYR A 122 1.31 0.27 -6.68
N ARG A 123 0.52 1.13 -6.04
CA ARG A 123 0.48 1.38 -4.60
C ARG A 123 -0.93 1.13 -4.11
N LEU A 124 -1.05 0.30 -3.09
CA LEU A 124 -2.29 0.13 -2.33
C LEU A 124 -2.16 0.92 -1.04
N THR A 125 -3.12 1.77 -0.77
CA THR A 125 -3.21 2.54 0.47
C THR A 125 -4.54 2.20 1.13
N GLY A 126 -4.52 1.64 2.33
CA GLY A 126 -5.73 1.22 3.04
C GLY A 126 -5.83 1.85 4.41
N ARG A 127 -7.04 2.13 4.89
CA ARG A 127 -7.26 2.46 6.31
C ARG A 127 -7.09 1.21 7.17
N ARG A 128 -6.30 1.30 8.24
CA ARG A 128 -6.09 0.16 9.16
C ARG A 128 -7.35 -0.19 9.93
N ASN A 129 -7.52 -1.42 10.43
CA ASN A 129 -8.68 -1.83 11.22
C ASN A 129 -8.98 -0.91 12.42
N ASP A 130 -7.95 -0.32 13.03
CA ASP A 130 -8.05 0.59 14.16
C ASP A 130 -8.18 2.08 13.79
N TRP A 131 -8.37 2.42 12.50
CA TRP A 131 -8.31 3.81 12.02
C TRP A 131 -9.25 4.79 12.74
N ARG A 132 -10.38 4.28 13.26
CA ARG A 132 -11.41 5.06 13.96
C ARG A 132 -10.94 5.56 15.34
N ASP A 133 -9.95 4.90 15.93
CA ASP A 133 -9.36 5.30 17.22
C ASP A 133 -8.40 6.50 17.05
N TRP A 134 -8.14 6.92 15.81
CA TRP A 134 -7.20 7.97 15.44
C TRP A 134 -7.87 9.03 14.56
N PRO A 135 -8.90 9.74 15.06
CA PRO A 135 -9.58 10.76 14.30
C PRO A 135 -8.66 11.96 14.03
N THR A 136 -8.85 12.60 12.87
CA THR A 136 -8.10 13.83 12.52
C THR A 136 -8.33 14.95 13.53
N GLN A 137 -9.56 15.09 14.02
CA GLN A 137 -9.90 16.06 15.06
C GLN A 137 -9.80 15.41 16.44
N LEU A 138 -9.00 16.01 17.31
CA LEU A 138 -8.86 15.60 18.70
C LEU A 138 -9.64 16.57 19.59
N GLY A 139 -10.72 16.08 20.21
CA GLY A 139 -11.57 16.89 21.10
C GLY A 139 -12.37 18.00 20.39
N LYS A 140 -13.26 18.65 21.14
CA LYS A 140 -13.90 19.90 20.74
C LYS A 140 -13.04 21.08 21.16
#